data_AF-A0A2G8RKB6-F1
#
_entry.id   AF-A0A2G8RKB6-F1
#
_cell.length_a   1.000
_cell.length_b   1.000
_cell.length_c   1.000
_cell.angle_alpha   90.00
_cell.angle_beta   90.00
_cell.angle_gamma   90.00
#
_symmetry.space_group_name_H-M   'P 1'
#
loop_
_entity.id
_entity.type
_entity.pdbx_description
1 polymer ?
#
loop_
_entity_poly.entity_id
_entity_poly.type
_entity_poly.pdbx_seq_one_letter_code
_entity_poly.pdbx_strand_id
1 'polypeptide(L)'
;MDGALDVILDVVDRAETSLCKMTTVRIDEGFPSSVFLAGLEARGIHHVARLRANPTLDRLAELHMNRPAAPEGRLHCKARLWRDDGV
;
A
#
# COMPACT_ATOMS: atom_id res chain seq x y z
N MET A 1 -7.07 -15.70 -11.93
CA MET A 1 -8.44 -15.19 -12.16
C MET A 1 -8.33 -14.07 -13.15
N ASP A 2 -8.61 -14.34 -14.41
CA ASP A 2 -8.62 -13.33 -15.46
C ASP A 2 -9.91 -12.51 -15.29
N GLY A 3 -9.78 -11.22 -15.00
CA GLY A 3 -10.92 -10.30 -14.81
C GLY A 3 -10.93 -9.51 -13.49
N ALA A 4 -10.14 -9.91 -12.48
CA ALA A 4 -10.03 -9.11 -11.25
C ALA A 4 -9.42 -7.73 -11.49
N LEU A 5 -8.48 -7.63 -12.43
CA LEU A 5 -7.85 -6.37 -12.81
C LEU A 5 -8.89 -5.40 -13.38
N ASP A 6 -9.71 -5.83 -14.33
CA ASP A 6 -10.69 -4.97 -15.00
C ASP A 6 -11.70 -4.38 -14.01
N VAL A 7 -12.17 -5.19 -13.06
CA VAL A 7 -13.07 -4.72 -11.99
C VAL A 7 -12.40 -3.66 -11.13
N ILE A 8 -11.14 -3.86 -10.75
CA ILE A 8 -10.41 -2.91 -9.90
C ILE A 8 -10.11 -1.62 -10.67
N LEU A 9 -9.74 -1.71 -11.95
CA LEU A 9 -9.50 -0.54 -12.78
C LEU A 9 -10.77 0.30 -12.96
N ASP A 10 -11.93 -0.32 -13.19
CA ASP A 10 -13.21 0.38 -13.25
C ASP A 10 -13.56 1.10 -11.92
N VAL A 11 -13.28 0.47 -10.78
CA VAL A 11 -13.51 1.09 -9.47
C VAL A 11 -12.56 2.27 -9.23
N VAL A 12 -11.28 2.13 -9.60
CA VAL A 12 -10.30 3.22 -9.51
C VAL A 12 -10.73 4.39 -10.37
N ASP A 13 -11.14 4.15 -11.61
CA ASP A 13 -11.57 5.20 -12.54
C ASP A 13 -12.77 5.99 -11.99
N ARG A 14 -13.76 5.28 -11.43
CA ARG A 14 -14.90 5.93 -10.79
C ARG A 14 -14.52 6.73 -9.54
N ALA A 15 -13.61 6.21 -8.73
CA ALA A 15 -13.15 6.90 -7.53
C ALA A 15 -12.38 8.18 -7.88
N GLU A 16 -11.44 8.13 -8.83
CA GLU A 16 -10.64 9.29 -9.22
C GLU A 16 -11.45 10.34 -10.00
N THR A 17 -12.53 9.92 -10.66
CA THR A 17 -13.45 10.85 -11.33
C THR A 17 -14.36 11.60 -10.36
N SER A 18 -14.77 10.97 -9.25
CA SER A 18 -15.90 11.47 -8.44
C SER A 18 -15.62 11.71 -6.97
N LEU A 19 -14.56 11.11 -6.40
CA LEU A 19 -14.36 11.03 -4.96
C LEU A 19 -12.98 11.53 -4.50
N CYS A 20 -11.91 11.24 -5.24
CA CYS A 20 -10.54 11.57 -4.85
C CYS A 20 -9.68 11.98 -6.04
N LYS A 21 -8.52 12.58 -5.77
CA LYS A 21 -7.52 12.91 -6.80
C LYS A 21 -6.59 11.73 -7.11
N MET A 22 -6.42 10.82 -6.17
CA MET A 22 -5.51 9.68 -6.26
C MET A 22 -6.07 8.51 -5.45
N THR A 23 -5.90 7.30 -5.97
CA THR A 23 -6.29 6.06 -5.30
C THR A 23 -5.07 5.21 -4.95
N THR A 24 -5.15 4.47 -3.83
CA THR A 24 -4.18 3.43 -3.49
C THR A 24 -4.89 2.09 -3.29
N VAL A 25 -4.49 1.08 -4.04
CA VAL A 25 -5.09 -0.27 -3.98
C VAL A 25 -4.38 -1.11 -2.93
N ARG A 26 -5.11 -1.55 -1.90
CA ARG A 26 -4.59 -2.48 -0.88
C ARG A 26 -5.07 -3.89 -1.16
N ILE A 27 -4.14 -4.83 -1.22
CA ILE A 27 -4.37 -6.19 -1.71
C ILE A 27 -3.99 -7.17 -0.60
N ASP A 28 -4.90 -8.08 -0.25
CA ASP A 28 -4.61 -9.13 0.73
C ASP A 28 -3.89 -10.34 0.11
N GLU A 29 -3.36 -11.22 0.95
CA GLU A 29 -2.55 -12.35 0.49
C GLU A 29 -3.34 -13.32 -0.39
N GLY A 30 -2.68 -13.87 -1.42
CA GLY A 30 -3.30 -14.80 -2.36
C GLY A 30 -4.05 -14.15 -3.54
N PHE A 31 -4.15 -12.82 -3.55
CA PHE A 31 -4.77 -12.07 -4.64
C PHE A 31 -3.82 -11.57 -5.76
N PRO A 32 -2.52 -11.26 -5.53
CA PRO A 32 -1.71 -10.66 -6.58
C PRO A 32 -1.16 -11.70 -7.56
N SER A 33 -1.82 -11.84 -8.71
CA SER A 33 -1.16 -12.42 -9.89
C SER A 33 -0.18 -11.40 -10.49
N SER A 34 0.83 -11.87 -11.21
CA SER A 34 1.78 -11.01 -11.92
C SER A 34 1.08 -10.05 -12.89
N VAL A 35 0.06 -10.56 -13.62
CA VAL A 35 -0.74 -9.77 -14.55
C VAL A 35 -1.50 -8.64 -13.84
N PHE A 36 -2.08 -8.93 -12.67
CA PHE A 36 -2.81 -7.94 -11.89
C PHE A 36 -1.89 -6.81 -11.42
N LEU A 37 -0.74 -7.14 -10.84
CA LEU A 37 0.23 -6.15 -10.38
C LEU A 37 0.79 -5.31 -11.55
N ALA A 38 1.18 -5.96 -12.64
CA ALA A 38 1.68 -5.27 -13.84
C ALA A 38 0.63 -4.31 -14.43
N GLY A 39 -0.66 -4.67 -14.38
CA GLY A 39 -1.75 -3.81 -14.81
C GLY A 39 -1.90 -2.54 -13.97
N LEU A 40 -1.73 -2.64 -12.64
CA LEU A 40 -1.73 -1.47 -11.76
C LEU A 40 -0.49 -0.58 -12.01
N GLU A 41 0.68 -1.20 -12.15
CA GLU A 41 1.95 -0.50 -12.41
C GLU A 41 1.93 0.24 -13.75
N ALA A 42 1.40 -0.38 -14.80
CA ALA A 42 1.28 0.24 -16.12
C ALA A 42 0.43 1.52 -16.11
N ARG A 43 -0.50 1.65 -15.16
CA ARG A 43 -1.34 2.83 -14.97
C ARG A 43 -0.82 3.78 -13.89
N GLY A 44 0.34 3.50 -13.28
CA GLY A 44 0.88 4.31 -12.19
C GLY A 44 0.05 4.28 -10.92
N ILE A 45 -0.82 3.27 -10.74
CA ILE A 45 -1.69 3.17 -9.59
C ILE A 45 -0.87 2.68 -8.39
N HIS A 46 -0.85 3.50 -7.33
CA HIS A 46 -0.19 3.11 -6.09
C HIS A 46 -0.85 1.89 -5.49
N HIS A 47 -0.06 0.92 -5.05
CA HIS A 47 -0.59 -0.29 -4.44
C HIS A 47 0.28 -0.81 -3.31
N VAL A 48 -0.35 -1.55 -2.40
CA VAL A 48 0.31 -2.28 -1.32
C VAL A 48 -0.30 -3.67 -1.27
N ALA A 49 0.52 -4.70 -1.49
CA ALA A 49 0.09 -6.09 -1.41
C ALA A 49 0.69 -6.79 -0.20
N ARG A 50 -0.12 -7.57 0.53
CA ARG A 50 0.42 -8.52 1.51
C ARG A 50 1.07 -9.67 0.75
N LEU A 51 2.38 -9.79 0.89
CA LEU A 51 3.09 -10.99 0.47
C LEU A 51 2.71 -12.13 1.41
N ARG A 52 2.49 -13.32 0.84
CA ARG A 52 2.39 -14.54 1.66
C ARG A 52 3.68 -14.69 2.48
N ALA A 53 3.55 -15.24 3.69
CA ALA A 53 4.69 -15.57 4.54
C ALA A 53 5.81 -16.25 3.74
N ASN A 54 7.01 -15.71 3.87
CA ASN A 54 8.19 -16.14 3.13
C ASN A 54 9.35 -16.27 4.12
N PRO A 55 9.75 -17.50 4.49
CA PRO A 55 10.79 -17.72 5.49
C PRO A 55 12.13 -17.06 5.16
N THR A 56 12.44 -16.85 3.88
CA THR A 56 13.66 -16.15 3.47
C THR A 56 13.55 -14.66 3.79
N LEU A 57 12.41 -14.04 3.46
CA LEU A 57 12.16 -12.65 3.81
C LEU A 57 12.06 -12.47 5.33
N ASP A 58 11.44 -13.41 6.04
CA ASP A 58 11.35 -13.39 7.50
C ASP A 58 12.76 -13.39 8.12
N ARG A 59 13.64 -14.29 7.66
CA ARG A 59 15.05 -14.34 8.11
C ARG A 59 15.83 -13.06 7.81
N LEU A 60 15.62 -12.47 6.63
CA LEU A 60 16.26 -11.19 6.28
C LEU A 60 15.70 -10.03 7.15
N ALA A 61 14.42 -10.10 7.48
CA ALA A 61 13.76 -9.10 8.29
C ALA A 61 14.12 -9.20 9.78
N GLU A 62 14.52 -10.36 10.31
CA GLU A 62 14.81 -10.61 11.73
C GLU A 62 15.64 -9.50 12.40
N LEU A 63 16.69 -9.00 11.72
CA LEU A 63 17.56 -7.93 12.24
C LEU A 63 16.87 -6.56 12.35
N HIS A 64 15.75 -6.38 11.66
CA HIS A 64 14.98 -5.14 11.56
C HIS A 64 13.62 -5.20 12.28
N MET A 65 13.21 -6.38 12.77
CA MET A 65 11.92 -6.55 13.46
C MET A 65 11.88 -5.89 14.84
N ASN A 66 13.04 -5.56 15.40
CA ASN A 66 13.12 -4.78 16.62
C ASN A 66 12.91 -3.31 16.29
N ARG A 67 11.76 -2.76 16.70
CA ARG A 67 11.61 -1.30 16.80
C ARG A 67 12.71 -0.82 17.75
N PRO A 68 13.64 0.05 17.31
CA PRO A 68 14.62 0.60 18.22
C PRO A 68 13.86 1.25 19.38
N ALA A 69 14.24 0.89 20.61
CA ALA A 69 13.72 1.57 21.78
C ALA A 69 13.91 3.06 21.53
N ALA A 70 12.82 3.82 21.59
CA ALA A 70 12.90 5.26 21.56
C ALA A 70 13.93 5.67 22.64
N PRO A 71 14.94 6.50 22.32
CA PRO A 71 15.71 7.14 23.38
C PRO A 71 14.69 7.78 24.34
N GLU A 72 14.87 7.56 25.64
CA GLU A 72 13.92 7.93 26.70
C GLU A 72 13.06 9.16 26.31
N GLY A 73 11.76 8.93 26.07
CA GLY A 73 10.79 10.02 25.84
C GLY A 73 10.32 10.28 24.41
N ARG A 74 10.80 9.58 23.36
CA ARG A 74 10.16 9.66 22.02
C ARG A 74 8.87 8.83 21.93
N LEU A 75 7.87 9.22 22.70
CA LEU A 75 6.49 8.89 22.39
C LEU A 75 6.16 9.47 21.00
N HIS A 76 5.59 8.66 20.11
CA HIS A 76 4.99 9.13 18.85
C HIS A 76 3.72 9.98 19.14
N CYS A 77 3.83 11.02 19.96
CA CYS A 77 2.70 11.82 20.46
C CYS A 77 2.65 13.24 19.89
N LYS A 78 3.59 13.65 19.03
CA LYS A 78 3.35 14.85 18.22
C LYS A 78 2.51 14.42 17.02
N ALA A 79 1.21 14.68 17.09
CA ALA A 79 0.32 14.58 15.96
C ALA A 79 0.98 15.27 14.75
N ARG A 80 1.12 14.55 13.63
CA ARG A 80 1.42 15.19 12.35
C ARG A 80 0.16 15.96 11.95
N LEU A 81 0.11 17.23 12.32
CA LEU A 81 -0.85 18.19 11.78
C LEU A 81 -0.48 18.38 10.31
N TRP A 82 -1.26 17.74 9.43
CA TRP A 82 -1.30 18.13 8.03
C TRP A 82 -1.93 19.52 7.98
N ARG A 83 -1.14 20.54 7.61
CA ARG A 83 -1.72 21.80 7.16
C ARG A 83 -1.98 21.64 5.68
N ASP A 84 -3.26 21.74 5.32
CA ASP A 84 -3.66 22.00 3.95
C ASP A 84 -3.47 23.52 3.77
N ASP A 85 -2.26 23.95 3.41
CA ASP A 85 -2.03 25.35 3.03
C ASP A 85 -2.59 25.52 1.62
N GLY A 86 -3.91 25.57 1.54
CA GLY A 86 -4.65 25.85 0.32
C GLY A 86 -4.28 27.22 -0.22
N VAL A 87 -3.53 27.22 -1.31
CA VAL A 87 -3.33 28.35 -2.23
C VAL A 87 -3.53 27.84 -3.64
#